data_AF-A0A2A5QVG1-F1
#
_entry.id   AF-A0A2A5QVG1-F1
#
_cell.length_a   1.000
_cell.length_b   1.000
_cell.length_c   1.000
_cell.angle_alpha   90.00
_cell.angle_beta   90.00
_cell.angle_gamma   90.00
#
_symmetry.space_group_name_H-M   'P 1'
#
loop_
_entity.id
_entity.type
_entity.pdbx_description
1 polymer ?
#
loop_
_entity_poly.entity_id
_entity_poly.type
_entity_poly.pdbx_seq_one_letter_code
_entity_poly.pdbx_strand_id
1 'polypeptide(L)'
;MTYELDSTPTDEPRNANGESDANRDHDPDAGCTTDTSAGGSPIEESLGVTIPDDHVGAFVAQAFEDVERSTEWTEAVDAVVADDARNAWQSLTPKKQVVELLKMAGQFDERATELLEGIPLDRGGLDDDMREQFDEATRLRRNADILRDGIAAGYAEGRVTDEELVAAIEAFEFDTATIAEREDALDTVANTYDLDYRPYGGTLMTEREPDEDADEFEAW
;
A
#
# COMPACT_ATOMS: atom_id res chain seq x y z
N MET A 1 -63.71 20.62 -5.77
CA MET A 1 -64.15 20.53 -4.36
C MET A 1 -62.91 20.73 -3.50
N THR A 2 -62.93 21.81 -2.73
CA THR A 2 -61.92 22.32 -1.80
C THR A 2 -62.02 21.67 -0.41
N TYR A 3 -60.97 21.87 0.41
CA TYR A 3 -60.80 21.85 1.90
C TYR A 3 -59.46 21.11 2.21
N GLU A 4 -58.31 21.73 2.48
CA GLU A 4 -57.80 22.64 3.55
C GLU A 4 -57.54 22.02 4.96
N LEU A 5 -56.29 22.25 5.45
CA LEU A 5 -55.79 22.40 6.83
C LEU A 5 -55.65 21.12 7.69
N ASP A 6 -54.77 20.97 8.69
CA ASP A 6 -53.56 21.62 9.26
C ASP A 6 -53.21 20.78 10.53
N SER A 7 -52.04 20.99 11.13
CA SER A 7 -51.65 20.73 12.53
C SER A 7 -50.57 19.66 12.77
N THR A 8 -49.34 20.15 12.98
CA THR A 8 -48.37 19.57 13.92
C THR A 8 -48.84 19.75 15.37
N PRO A 9 -48.32 18.94 16.30
CA PRO A 9 -47.77 19.54 17.50
C PRO A 9 -46.41 18.97 17.94
N THR A 10 -45.55 19.92 18.32
CA THR A 10 -44.38 19.84 19.18
C THR A 10 -44.69 19.23 20.55
N ASP A 11 -43.80 18.39 21.10
CA ASP A 11 -43.62 18.31 22.57
C ASP A 11 -42.23 17.71 22.92
N GLU A 12 -41.30 18.58 23.30
CA GLU A 12 -40.23 18.26 24.25
C GLU A 12 -40.77 18.48 25.67
N PRO A 13 -40.29 17.69 26.65
CA PRO A 13 -40.08 18.26 27.97
C PRO A 13 -38.65 18.08 28.47
N ARG A 14 -38.04 19.22 28.78
CA ARG A 14 -36.96 19.39 29.76
C ARG A 14 -37.38 18.83 31.11
N ASN A 15 -36.44 18.22 31.84
CA ASN A 15 -36.41 18.37 33.30
C ASN A 15 -34.99 18.34 33.86
N ALA A 16 -34.79 19.20 34.85
CA ALA A 16 -33.53 19.65 35.39
C ALA A 16 -33.26 19.06 36.80
N ASN A 17 -32.04 19.34 37.26
CA ASN A 17 -31.56 19.46 38.65
C ASN A 17 -30.96 18.25 39.36
N GLY A 18 -29.77 18.49 39.93
CA GLY A 18 -29.20 17.71 41.03
C GLY A 18 -27.72 17.96 41.27
N GLU A 19 -27.35 19.14 41.79
CA GLU A 19 -26.03 19.46 42.37
C GLU A 19 -25.66 18.49 43.52
N SER A 20 -24.37 18.19 43.72
CA SER A 20 -23.75 18.14 45.06
C SER A 20 -22.22 18.06 45.02
N ASP A 21 -21.65 18.90 45.87
CA ASP A 21 -20.27 19.26 46.18
C ASP A 21 -19.48 18.21 47.01
N ALA A 22 -18.17 18.46 47.08
CA ALA A 22 -17.25 18.22 48.22
C ALA A 22 -16.45 16.91 48.37
N ASN A 23 -15.16 17.02 48.02
CA ASN A 23 -13.97 17.05 48.92
C ASN A 23 -13.46 15.80 49.70
N ARG A 24 -12.11 15.79 49.86
CA ARG A 24 -11.23 15.02 50.79
C ARG A 24 -10.75 13.64 50.35
N ASP A 25 -9.54 13.17 50.66
CA ASP A 25 -8.28 13.68 51.25
C ASP A 25 -7.28 12.49 51.20
N HIS A 26 -5.97 12.77 51.07
CA HIS A 26 -4.83 12.04 51.69
C HIS A 26 -4.37 10.63 51.22
N ASP A 27 -3.27 10.60 50.43
CA ASP A 27 -1.89 10.06 50.69
C ASP A 27 -1.67 8.73 51.50
N PRO A 28 -0.46 8.11 51.52
CA PRO A 28 0.42 7.53 50.49
C PRO A 28 0.78 6.03 50.82
N ASP A 29 1.73 5.46 50.05
CA ASP A 29 2.69 4.41 50.46
C ASP A 29 2.38 2.94 50.14
N ALA A 30 3.17 2.35 49.22
CA ALA A 30 3.87 1.07 49.38
C ALA A 30 4.58 0.69 48.06
N GLY A 31 5.90 0.62 48.11
CA GLY A 31 6.78 0.55 46.95
C GLY A 31 6.96 -0.82 46.28
N CYS A 32 7.78 -0.82 45.22
CA CYS A 32 8.64 -1.94 44.87
C CYS A 32 9.80 -1.43 44.01
N THR A 33 10.99 -1.45 44.59
CA THR A 33 12.28 -1.28 43.92
C THR A 33 12.56 -2.49 43.03
N THR A 34 12.86 -2.29 41.75
CA THR A 34 13.77 -3.18 41.01
C THR A 34 14.68 -2.34 40.12
N ASP A 35 15.87 -2.08 40.64
CA ASP A 35 17.06 -1.79 39.85
C ASP A 35 17.59 -3.16 39.39
N THR A 36 17.64 -3.41 38.08
CA THR A 36 18.53 -4.45 37.51
C THR A 36 18.96 -4.02 36.12
N SER A 37 20.27 -4.02 35.98
CA SER A 37 21.07 -3.46 34.90
C SER A 37 21.02 -4.21 33.57
N ALA A 38 21.26 -3.43 32.52
CA ALA A 38 22.13 -3.71 31.38
C ALA A 38 21.86 -4.99 30.57
N GLY A 39 21.20 -4.79 29.42
CA GLY A 39 21.29 -5.65 28.25
C GLY A 39 21.01 -4.78 27.03
N GLY A 40 22.05 -4.18 26.48
CA GLY A 40 21.96 -3.41 25.25
C GLY A 40 21.43 -4.29 24.12
N SER A 41 20.27 -3.93 23.62
CA SER A 41 19.94 -4.09 22.21
C SER A 41 19.54 -2.69 21.77
N PRO A 42 20.23 -2.05 20.82
CA PRO A 42 19.62 -0.94 20.14
C PRO A 42 18.38 -1.53 19.51
N ILE A 43 17.21 -1.17 20.04
CA ILE A 43 16.01 -1.16 19.26
C ILE A 43 16.43 -0.31 18.06
N GLU A 44 16.54 -0.94 16.89
CA GLU A 44 16.70 -0.21 15.65
C GLU A 44 15.51 0.76 15.64
N GLU A 45 15.76 2.00 16.08
CA GLU A 45 14.88 3.12 15.83
C GLU A 45 14.80 3.14 14.31
N SER A 46 13.74 2.52 13.79
CA SER A 46 13.29 2.70 12.43
C SER A 46 13.26 4.22 12.28
N LEU A 47 14.26 4.75 11.57
CA LEU A 47 14.39 6.16 11.23
C LEU A 47 13.29 6.43 10.21
N GLY A 48 12.04 6.36 10.68
CA GLY A 48 10.85 6.71 9.95
C GLY A 48 10.91 8.19 9.74
N VAL A 49 11.44 8.59 8.59
CA VAL A 49 11.37 9.97 8.11
C VAL A 49 9.88 10.31 8.03
N THR A 50 9.41 11.22 8.89
CA THR A 50 8.06 11.74 8.80
C THR A 50 7.96 12.59 7.54
N ILE A 51 7.19 12.11 6.56
CA ILE A 51 6.91 12.86 5.34
C ILE A 51 5.89 13.95 5.69
N PRO A 52 6.13 15.23 5.36
CA PRO A 52 5.14 16.28 5.57
C PRO A 52 3.84 15.96 4.83
N ASP A 53 2.69 16.27 5.45
CA ASP A 53 1.36 15.95 4.89
C ASP A 53 1.19 16.46 3.44
N ASP A 54 1.73 17.63 3.12
CA ASP A 54 1.69 18.25 1.78
C ASP A 54 2.56 17.53 0.72
N HIS A 55 3.31 16.50 1.11
CA HIS A 55 4.21 15.72 0.25
C HIS A 55 3.89 14.22 0.23
N VAL A 56 2.84 13.79 0.92
CA VAL A 56 2.49 12.36 1.01
C VAL A 56 2.05 11.83 -0.36
N GLY A 57 1.24 12.56 -1.12
CA GLY A 57 0.82 12.11 -2.45
C GLY A 57 2.01 12.00 -3.41
N ALA A 58 2.92 12.97 -3.41
CA ALA A 58 4.17 12.90 -4.20
C ALA A 58 5.03 11.68 -3.85
N PHE A 59 5.18 11.39 -2.55
CA PHE A 59 5.92 10.20 -2.09
C PHE A 59 5.23 8.89 -2.53
N VAL A 60 3.91 8.80 -2.40
CA VAL A 60 3.15 7.63 -2.84
C VAL A 60 3.25 7.43 -4.34
N ALA A 61 3.12 8.49 -5.12
CA ALA A 61 3.26 8.43 -6.57
C ALA A 61 4.66 7.91 -6.96
N GLN A 62 5.71 8.42 -6.30
CA GLN A 62 7.06 7.91 -6.51
C GLN A 62 7.22 6.44 -6.11
N ALA A 63 6.57 5.99 -5.03
CA ALA A 63 6.59 4.58 -4.62
C ALA A 63 5.87 3.65 -5.60
N PHE A 64 4.96 4.19 -6.42
CA PHE A 64 4.23 3.47 -7.45
C PHE A 64 4.91 3.48 -8.83
N GLU A 65 5.88 4.37 -9.05
CA GLU A 65 6.61 4.48 -10.31
C GLU A 65 7.48 3.23 -10.56
N ASP A 66 7.37 2.67 -11.75
CA ASP A 66 8.29 1.63 -12.24
C ASP A 66 9.43 2.30 -13.01
N VAL A 67 10.64 2.34 -12.46
CA VAL A 67 11.78 2.99 -13.15
C VAL A 67 12.19 2.34 -14.47
N GLU A 68 11.77 1.09 -14.71
CA GLU A 68 12.06 0.39 -15.97
C GLU A 68 10.95 0.53 -16.99
N ARG A 69 9.80 1.10 -16.61
CA ARG A 69 8.63 1.17 -17.47
C ARG A 69 7.86 2.47 -17.25
N SER A 70 7.46 3.09 -18.34
CA SER A 70 6.54 4.22 -18.29
C SER A 70 5.18 3.76 -18.80
N THR A 71 4.25 3.56 -17.87
CA THR A 71 2.85 3.23 -18.15
C THR A 71 2.02 4.50 -18.07
N GLU A 72 1.42 4.90 -19.18
CA GLU A 72 0.53 6.06 -19.19
C GLU A 72 -0.77 5.74 -18.45
N TRP A 73 -1.43 6.76 -17.85
CA TRP A 73 -2.72 6.55 -17.17
C TRP A 73 -3.74 5.81 -18.03
N THR A 74 -3.83 6.17 -19.32
CA THR A 74 -4.78 5.53 -20.24
C THR A 74 -4.43 4.08 -20.51
N GLU A 75 -3.14 3.73 -20.57
CA GLU A 75 -2.70 2.35 -20.78
C GLU A 75 -3.10 1.46 -19.60
N ALA A 76 -2.91 1.94 -18.37
CA ALA A 76 -3.35 1.24 -17.17
C ALA A 76 -4.87 1.03 -17.14
N VAL A 77 -5.65 2.04 -17.54
CA VAL A 77 -7.11 1.88 -17.64
C VAL A 77 -7.50 0.92 -18.77
N ASP A 78 -6.81 0.96 -19.92
CA ASP A 78 -6.96 0.03 -21.07
C ASP A 78 -6.68 -1.41 -20.71
N ALA A 79 -5.79 -1.67 -19.77
CA ALA A 79 -5.51 -3.01 -19.30
C ALA A 79 -6.69 -3.68 -18.55
N VAL A 80 -7.55 -2.90 -17.88
CA VAL A 80 -8.57 -3.45 -16.95
C VAL A 80 -10.01 -2.99 -17.19
N VAL A 81 -10.20 -1.90 -17.93
CA VAL A 81 -11.53 -1.37 -18.25
C VAL A 81 -11.86 -1.64 -19.71
N ALA A 82 -12.79 -2.56 -19.94
CA ALA A 82 -13.34 -2.86 -21.25
C ALA A 82 -13.99 -1.63 -21.91
N ASP A 83 -13.97 -1.57 -23.24
CA ASP A 83 -14.48 -0.44 -24.03
C ASP A 83 -15.93 -0.06 -23.67
N ASP A 84 -16.81 -1.04 -23.49
CA ASP A 84 -18.21 -0.81 -23.15
C ASP A 84 -18.41 -0.24 -21.73
N ALA A 85 -17.42 -0.39 -20.84
CA ALA A 85 -17.44 0.14 -19.49
C ALA A 85 -16.84 1.57 -19.38
N ARG A 86 -16.27 2.11 -20.47
CA ARG A 86 -15.56 3.40 -20.47
C ARG A 86 -16.38 4.57 -19.99
N ASN A 87 -17.63 4.65 -20.42
CA ASN A 87 -18.51 5.74 -20.01
C ASN A 87 -18.82 5.69 -18.50
N ALA A 88 -18.99 4.48 -17.95
CA ALA A 88 -19.17 4.30 -16.52
C ALA A 88 -17.90 4.68 -15.75
N TRP A 89 -16.73 4.25 -16.23
CA TRP A 89 -15.43 4.63 -15.67
C TRP A 89 -15.23 6.15 -15.63
N GLN A 90 -15.48 6.84 -16.75
CA GLN A 90 -15.33 8.29 -16.86
C GLN A 90 -16.29 9.07 -15.97
N SER A 91 -17.40 8.45 -15.53
CA SER A 91 -18.35 9.06 -14.59
C SER A 91 -17.88 9.03 -13.13
N LEU A 92 -16.84 8.25 -12.82
CA LEU A 92 -16.23 8.20 -11.49
C LEU A 92 -15.39 9.48 -11.25
N THR A 93 -15.31 9.89 -9.98
CA THR A 93 -14.35 10.92 -9.57
C THR A 93 -12.92 10.37 -9.66
N PRO A 94 -11.88 11.20 -9.83
CA PRO A 94 -10.49 10.72 -9.90
C PRO A 94 -10.10 9.87 -8.68
N LYS A 95 -10.46 10.31 -7.47
CA LYS A 95 -10.33 9.50 -6.24
C LYS A 95 -10.91 8.08 -6.40
N LYS A 96 -12.13 7.96 -6.93
CA LYS A 96 -12.78 6.64 -7.10
C LYS A 96 -12.10 5.81 -8.18
N GLN A 97 -11.62 6.42 -9.25
CA GLN A 97 -10.85 5.72 -10.28
C GLN A 97 -9.59 5.11 -9.67
N VAL A 98 -8.82 5.89 -8.89
CA VAL A 98 -7.64 5.39 -8.18
C VAL A 98 -7.98 4.23 -7.24
N VAL A 99 -9.04 4.37 -6.42
CA VAL A 99 -9.48 3.28 -5.52
C VAL A 99 -9.82 2.00 -6.29
N GLU A 100 -10.50 2.09 -7.43
CA GLU A 100 -10.83 0.91 -8.23
C GLU A 100 -9.58 0.29 -8.90
N LEU A 101 -8.63 1.10 -9.37
CA LEU A 101 -7.34 0.59 -9.85
C LEU A 101 -6.56 -0.14 -8.74
N LEU A 102 -6.51 0.43 -7.53
CA LEU A 102 -5.85 -0.21 -6.38
C LEU A 102 -6.51 -1.53 -5.98
N LYS A 103 -7.85 -1.62 -6.04
CA LYS A 103 -8.56 -2.89 -5.82
C LYS A 103 -8.22 -3.93 -6.87
N MET A 104 -8.15 -3.54 -8.14
CA MET A 104 -7.76 -4.47 -9.21
C MET A 104 -6.31 -4.92 -9.05
N ALA A 105 -5.39 -4.02 -8.67
CA ALA A 105 -4.01 -4.37 -8.33
C ALA A 105 -3.95 -5.35 -7.16
N GLY A 106 -4.73 -5.10 -6.09
CA GLY A 106 -4.84 -6.01 -4.96
C GLY A 106 -5.35 -7.40 -5.32
N GLN A 107 -6.30 -7.52 -6.25
CA GLN A 107 -6.79 -8.81 -6.75
C GLN A 107 -5.73 -9.58 -7.56
N PHE A 108 -4.89 -8.87 -8.31
CA PHE A 108 -3.76 -9.49 -8.99
C PHE A 108 -2.75 -10.02 -7.98
N ASP A 109 -2.42 -9.23 -6.96
CA ASP A 109 -1.51 -9.66 -5.90
C ASP A 109 -2.02 -10.87 -5.13
N GLU A 110 -3.29 -10.86 -4.72
CA GLU A 110 -3.92 -11.96 -3.97
C GLU A 110 -3.81 -13.28 -4.76
N ARG A 111 -4.16 -13.24 -6.05
CA ARG A 111 -4.05 -14.41 -6.93
C ARG A 111 -2.60 -14.85 -7.16
N ALA A 112 -1.65 -13.91 -7.22
CA ALA A 112 -0.24 -14.24 -7.34
C ALA A 112 0.26 -14.96 -6.08
N THR A 113 -0.11 -14.47 -4.89
CA THR A 113 0.22 -15.10 -3.61
C THR A 113 -0.40 -16.49 -3.50
N GLU A 114 -1.67 -16.65 -3.86
CA GLU A 114 -2.33 -17.98 -3.86
C GLU A 114 -1.58 -19.00 -4.74
N LEU A 115 -1.07 -18.58 -5.91
CA LEU A 115 -0.26 -19.44 -6.77
C LEU A 115 1.09 -19.79 -6.14
N LEU A 116 1.77 -18.83 -5.52
CA LEU A 116 3.07 -19.03 -4.89
C LEU A 116 2.96 -19.94 -3.65
N GLU A 117 1.97 -19.72 -2.80
CA GLU A 117 1.68 -20.59 -1.63
C GLU A 117 1.28 -22.01 -2.03
N GLY A 118 0.75 -22.17 -3.25
CA GLY A 118 0.42 -23.46 -3.84
C GLY A 118 1.63 -24.29 -4.25
N ILE A 119 2.82 -23.67 -4.41
CA ILE A 119 4.05 -24.36 -4.83
C ILE A 119 4.65 -25.09 -3.62
N PRO A 120 4.71 -26.44 -3.64
CA PRO A 120 5.38 -27.20 -2.59
C PRO A 120 6.86 -26.81 -2.49
N LEU A 121 7.43 -26.74 -1.28
CA LEU A 121 8.83 -26.35 -1.06
C LEU A 121 9.78 -27.55 -0.91
N ASP A 122 9.32 -28.77 -1.21
CA ASP A 122 10.07 -29.99 -1.01
C ASP A 122 11.03 -30.33 -2.17
N ARG A 123 12.02 -31.17 -1.86
CA ARG A 123 13.27 -31.39 -2.61
C ARG A 123 13.13 -32.07 -3.99
N GLY A 124 11.93 -32.13 -4.56
CA GLY A 124 11.67 -32.71 -5.89
C GLY A 124 12.22 -31.88 -7.05
N GLY A 125 12.53 -30.60 -6.80
CA GLY A 125 12.84 -29.62 -7.84
C GLY A 125 11.56 -29.08 -8.50
N LEU A 126 11.67 -27.95 -9.21
CA LEU A 126 10.56 -27.38 -9.96
C LEU A 126 10.21 -28.29 -11.15
N ASP A 127 9.00 -28.85 -11.16
CA ASP A 127 8.43 -29.46 -12.35
C ASP A 127 7.80 -28.39 -13.27
N ASP A 128 7.27 -28.82 -14.42
CA ASP A 128 6.75 -27.90 -15.43
C ASP A 128 5.46 -27.20 -14.97
N ASP A 129 4.63 -27.87 -14.16
CA ASP A 129 3.40 -27.29 -13.61
C ASP A 129 3.73 -26.21 -12.57
N MET A 130 4.74 -26.45 -11.72
CA MET A 130 5.25 -25.46 -10.75
C MET A 130 5.91 -24.26 -11.45
N ARG A 131 6.63 -24.48 -12.57
CA ARG A 131 7.15 -23.38 -13.42
C ARG A 131 6.02 -22.51 -13.95
N GLU A 132 4.97 -23.13 -14.48
CA GLU A 132 3.81 -22.40 -15.00
C GLU A 132 3.11 -21.58 -13.90
N GLN A 133 2.99 -22.12 -12.69
CA GLN A 133 2.44 -21.38 -11.55
C GLN A 133 3.29 -20.16 -11.17
N PHE A 134 4.62 -20.32 -11.11
CA PHE A 134 5.54 -19.23 -10.81
C PHE A 134 5.52 -18.14 -11.90
N ASP A 135 5.51 -18.54 -13.17
CA ASP A 135 5.44 -17.63 -14.32
C ASP A 135 4.11 -16.86 -14.32
N GLU A 136 2.99 -17.53 -14.03
CA GLU A 136 1.68 -16.90 -13.93
C GLU A 136 1.60 -15.94 -12.73
N ALA A 137 2.15 -16.32 -11.56
CA ALA A 137 2.24 -15.42 -10.41
C ALA A 137 3.04 -14.15 -10.73
N THR A 138 4.17 -14.31 -11.42
CA THR A 138 5.01 -13.19 -11.88
C THR A 138 4.26 -12.30 -12.87
N ARG A 139 3.49 -12.91 -13.79
CA ARG A 139 2.64 -12.17 -14.74
C ARG A 139 1.55 -11.38 -14.03
N LEU A 140 0.90 -11.95 -13.01
CA LEU A 140 -0.13 -11.28 -12.23
C LEU A 140 0.44 -10.08 -11.47
N ARG A 141 1.59 -10.24 -10.80
CA ARG A 141 2.29 -9.12 -10.13
C ARG A 141 2.61 -7.99 -11.08
N ARG A 142 3.14 -8.31 -12.28
CA ARG A 142 3.38 -7.30 -13.33
C ARG A 142 2.11 -6.55 -13.76
N ASN A 143 0.95 -7.21 -13.77
CA ASN A 143 -0.30 -6.53 -14.08
C ASN A 143 -0.70 -5.56 -12.96
N ALA A 144 -0.45 -5.92 -11.69
CA ALA A 144 -0.66 -5.01 -10.56
C ALA A 144 0.23 -3.78 -10.66
N ASP A 145 1.49 -3.95 -11.06
CA ASP A 145 2.47 -2.87 -11.21
C ASP A 145 2.10 -1.90 -12.34
N ILE A 146 1.60 -2.40 -13.47
CA ILE A 146 1.04 -1.55 -14.54
C ILE A 146 -0.03 -0.59 -13.99
N LEU A 147 -0.87 -1.05 -13.05
CA LEU A 147 -1.91 -0.21 -12.47
C LEU A 147 -1.34 0.83 -11.50
N ARG A 148 -0.34 0.46 -10.70
CA ARG A 148 0.34 1.39 -9.77
C ARG A 148 1.09 2.46 -10.54
N ASP A 149 1.89 2.05 -11.52
CA ASP A 149 2.66 2.95 -12.39
C ASP A 149 1.74 3.89 -13.16
N GLY A 150 0.61 3.40 -13.67
CA GLY A 150 -0.42 4.24 -14.27
C GLY A 150 -1.03 5.27 -13.30
N ILE A 151 -1.18 4.95 -12.01
CA ILE A 151 -1.60 5.92 -10.99
C ILE A 151 -0.52 7.00 -10.80
N ALA A 152 0.75 6.61 -10.76
CA ALA A 152 1.87 7.54 -10.67
C ALA A 152 1.90 8.51 -11.87
N ALA A 153 1.71 8.00 -13.09
CA ALA A 153 1.56 8.81 -14.29
C ALA A 153 0.35 9.76 -14.19
N GLY A 154 -0.81 9.27 -13.76
CA GLY A 154 -1.99 10.11 -13.54
C GLY A 154 -1.78 11.24 -12.55
N TYR A 155 -0.97 11.03 -11.51
CA TYR A 155 -0.55 12.09 -10.59
C TYR A 155 0.38 13.10 -11.29
N ALA A 156 1.41 12.62 -11.98
CA ALA A 156 2.37 13.46 -12.70
C ALA A 156 1.73 14.32 -13.81
N GLU A 157 0.71 13.78 -14.49
CA GLU A 157 -0.09 14.48 -15.50
C GLU A 157 -1.06 15.52 -14.90
N GLY A 158 -1.21 15.57 -13.58
CA GLY A 158 -2.17 16.43 -12.89
C GLY A 158 -3.62 15.95 -13.01
N ARG A 159 -3.83 14.69 -13.38
CA ARG A 159 -5.16 14.06 -13.48
C ARG A 159 -5.72 13.67 -12.12
N VAL A 160 -4.83 13.32 -11.19
CA VAL A 160 -5.12 13.04 -9.79
C VAL A 160 -4.37 14.06 -8.94
N THR A 161 -5.05 14.79 -8.07
CA THR A 161 -4.38 15.72 -7.16
C THR A 161 -3.76 14.99 -5.97
N ASP A 162 -2.87 15.66 -5.23
CA ASP A 162 -2.28 15.15 -3.98
C ASP A 162 -3.36 14.72 -2.98
N GLU A 163 -4.33 15.60 -2.74
CA GLU A 163 -5.47 15.35 -1.86
C GLU A 163 -6.32 14.15 -2.32
N GLU A 164 -6.52 14.00 -3.63
CA GLU A 164 -7.29 12.87 -4.19
C GLU A 164 -6.54 11.55 -4.07
N LEU A 165 -5.22 11.55 -4.28
CA LEU A 165 -4.37 10.37 -4.14
C LEU A 165 -4.30 9.93 -2.67
N VAL A 166 -3.99 10.83 -1.75
CA VAL A 166 -3.96 10.53 -0.30
C VAL A 166 -5.32 9.99 0.16
N ALA A 167 -6.41 10.68 -0.19
CA ALA A 167 -7.74 10.25 0.21
C ALA A 167 -8.17 8.92 -0.44
N ALA A 168 -7.60 8.54 -1.59
CA ALA A 168 -7.81 7.24 -2.21
C ALA A 168 -7.05 6.13 -1.46
N ILE A 169 -5.79 6.38 -1.08
CA ILE A 169 -4.97 5.45 -0.29
C ILE A 169 -5.62 5.16 1.07
N GLU A 170 -6.08 6.20 1.77
CA GLU A 170 -6.81 6.05 3.02
C GLU A 170 -8.10 5.24 2.85
N ALA A 171 -8.84 5.49 1.77
CA ALA A 171 -10.09 4.79 1.48
C ALA A 171 -9.89 3.34 0.99
N PHE A 172 -8.70 3.01 0.49
CA PHE A 172 -8.35 1.66 0.07
C PHE A 172 -8.00 0.75 1.27
N GLU A 173 -7.72 1.33 2.45
CA GLU A 173 -7.36 0.59 3.67
C GLU A 173 -6.17 -0.35 3.43
N PHE A 174 -5.02 0.21 3.04
CA PHE A 174 -3.78 -0.56 2.85
C PHE A 174 -3.44 -1.41 4.09
N ASP A 175 -3.60 -2.72 3.98
CA ASP A 175 -3.20 -3.68 5.02
C ASP A 175 -1.73 -4.06 4.83
N THR A 176 -0.86 -3.49 5.67
CA THR A 176 0.57 -3.73 5.65
C THR A 176 0.93 -5.17 6.01
N ALA A 177 0.08 -5.88 6.77
CA ALA A 177 0.29 -7.30 7.07
C ALA A 177 0.09 -8.14 5.80
N THR A 178 -0.93 -7.83 4.99
CA THR A 178 -1.15 -8.52 3.72
C THR A 178 -0.01 -8.26 2.73
N ILE A 179 0.60 -7.07 2.73
CA ILE A 179 1.79 -6.81 1.90
C ILE A 179 2.98 -7.66 2.34
N ALA A 180 3.23 -7.76 3.64
CA ALA A 180 4.33 -8.57 4.16
C ALA A 180 4.16 -10.06 3.80
N GLU A 181 2.94 -10.60 3.95
CA GLU A 181 2.61 -11.98 3.56
C GLU A 181 2.86 -12.22 2.05
N ARG A 182 2.53 -11.25 1.19
CA ARG A 182 2.78 -11.33 -0.26
C ARG A 182 4.26 -11.42 -0.60
N GLU A 183 5.10 -10.63 0.07
CA GLU A 183 6.54 -10.65 -0.16
C GLU A 183 7.20 -11.92 0.40
N ASP A 184 6.77 -12.35 1.58
CA ASP A 184 7.29 -13.57 2.22
C ASP A 184 7.04 -14.82 1.36
N ALA A 185 5.85 -14.96 0.77
CA ALA A 185 5.51 -16.08 -0.10
C ALA A 185 6.43 -16.14 -1.32
N LEU A 186 6.71 -14.99 -1.93
CA LEU A 186 7.53 -14.90 -3.13
C LEU A 186 9.01 -15.09 -2.85
N ASP A 187 9.53 -14.43 -1.82
CA ASP A 187 10.92 -14.58 -1.38
C ASP A 187 11.20 -16.05 -1.01
N THR A 188 10.25 -16.72 -0.35
CA THR A 188 10.37 -18.15 0.01
C THR A 188 10.49 -19.04 -1.23
N VAL A 189 9.62 -18.88 -2.23
CA VAL A 189 9.65 -19.70 -3.45
C VAL A 189 10.90 -19.39 -4.29
N ALA A 190 11.21 -18.10 -4.47
CA ALA A 190 12.36 -17.65 -5.23
C ALA A 190 13.68 -18.19 -4.64
N ASN A 191 13.87 -18.05 -3.32
CA ASN A 191 15.07 -18.55 -2.64
C ASN A 191 15.13 -20.09 -2.61
N THR A 192 14.00 -20.78 -2.51
CA THR A 192 13.97 -22.25 -2.47
C THR A 192 14.43 -22.86 -3.80
N TYR A 193 14.11 -22.20 -4.91
CA TYR A 193 14.34 -22.73 -6.25
C TYR A 193 15.35 -21.95 -7.10
N ASP A 194 16.03 -20.97 -6.50
CA ASP A 194 17.02 -20.10 -7.16
C ASP A 194 16.42 -19.39 -8.40
N LEU A 195 15.22 -18.84 -8.23
CA LEU A 195 14.50 -18.10 -9.27
C LEU A 195 14.72 -16.59 -9.09
N ASP A 196 15.01 -15.91 -10.19
CA ASP A 196 15.18 -14.45 -10.19
C ASP A 196 13.83 -13.74 -9.99
N TYR A 197 13.75 -12.84 -9.00
CA TYR A 197 12.59 -11.97 -8.76
C TYR A 197 12.99 -10.59 -8.22
N ARG A 198 12.17 -9.56 -8.47
CA ARG A 198 12.39 -8.16 -8.03
C ARG A 198 11.32 -7.66 -7.04
N PRO A 199 11.67 -7.31 -5.79
CA PRO A 199 10.70 -6.80 -4.81
C PRO A 199 10.06 -5.47 -5.23
N TYR A 200 8.90 -5.15 -4.63
CA TYR A 200 8.17 -3.90 -4.90
C TYR A 200 9.01 -2.64 -4.66
N GLY A 201 8.76 -1.59 -5.46
CA GLY A 201 9.27 -0.25 -5.18
C GLY A 201 10.79 -0.16 -5.12
N GLY A 202 11.48 -0.93 -5.97
CA GLY A 202 12.94 -0.98 -6.06
C GLY A 202 13.58 0.29 -6.61
N THR A 203 13.42 1.42 -5.92
CA THR A 203 14.24 2.63 -6.07
C THR A 203 14.84 3.05 -4.74
N LEU A 204 15.52 2.15 -4.00
CA LEU A 204 16.37 2.56 -2.87
C LEU A 204 17.63 1.69 -2.71
N MET A 205 18.17 1.17 -3.80
CA MET A 205 19.60 0.93 -3.90
C MET A 205 20.01 1.54 -5.24
N THR A 206 20.45 2.80 -5.20
CA THR A 206 21.25 3.38 -6.28
C THR A 206 22.21 2.30 -6.76
N GLU A 207 22.12 2.01 -8.06
CA GLU A 207 23.14 1.32 -8.81
C GLU A 207 24.49 1.80 -8.25
N ARG A 208 25.22 0.88 -7.61
CA ARG A 208 26.61 1.13 -7.30
C ARG A 208 27.23 1.44 -8.66
N GLU A 209 27.58 2.71 -8.86
CA GLU A 209 28.30 3.15 -10.06
C GLU A 209 29.38 2.10 -10.33
N PRO A 210 29.45 1.51 -11.53
CA PRO A 210 30.60 0.69 -11.86
C PRO A 210 31.82 1.57 -11.62
N ASP A 211 32.76 1.08 -10.81
CA ASP A 211 34.06 1.72 -10.60
C ASP A 211 34.75 1.82 -11.97
N GLU A 212 34.42 2.87 -12.75
CA GLU A 212 35.13 3.32 -13.94
C GLU A 212 36.41 4.02 -13.47
N ASP A 213 37.35 3.26 -12.94
CA ASP A 213 38.73 3.68 -12.73
C ASP A 213 39.63 2.45 -12.58
N ALA A 214 39.66 1.63 -13.63
CA ALA A 214 40.79 0.75 -13.91
C ALA A 214 41.27 0.97 -15.34
N ASP A 215 41.47 2.24 -15.70
CA ASP A 215 42.31 2.62 -16.83
C ASP A 215 43.74 2.13 -16.55
N GLU A 216 44.06 1.02 -17.22
CA GLU A 216 45.31 0.80 -17.94
C GLU A 216 46.40 1.87 -17.68
N PHE A 217 47.31 1.57 -16.76
CA PHE A 217 48.62 2.23 -16.72
C PHE A 217 49.73 1.18 -16.80
N GLU A 218 49.99 0.68 -18.02
CA GLU A 218 51.35 0.31 -18.38
C GLU A 218 52.21 1.58 -18.39
N ALA A 219 53.31 1.60 -17.64
CA ALA A 219 54.66 1.70 -18.23
C ALA A 219 55.77 2.01 -17.19
N TRP A 220 56.85 1.22 -17.34
CA TRP A 220 58.25 1.35 -16.84
C TRP A 220 58.59 0.95 -15.40
#